data_AF-A0A1Q5Q9B4-F1
#
_entry.id   AF-A0A1Q5Q9B4-F1
#
_cell.length_a   1.000
_cell.length_b   1.000
_cell.length_c   1.000
_cell.angle_alpha   90.00
_cell.angle_beta   90.00
_cell.angle_gamma   90.00
#
_symmetry.space_group_name_H-M   'P 1'
#
loop_
_entity.id
_entity.type
_entity.pdbx_description
1 polymer ?
#
loop_
_entity_poly.entity_id
_entity_poly.type
_entity_poly.pdbx_seq_one_letter_code
_entity_poly.pdbx_strand_id
1 'polypeptide(L)'
;MATDTTTEAQMPPPPQTFVRKGFTITTQKLPILKAAPIEAMANKLGITPPEMIFGDNFVAIDHNASGWGISFNAYDALDRVDKTGAAMLKVAYSKEWQKSREHTHEGIKEVVKPFDWSYSTDYKGTLRSDAAALSSSDVQIPIELLKRPDPILFFDDVVLYEDELADNGISMLSCKIRVMPDRLLLLARFFMRLDNVVFRLRDTRIYVDFNKAEIIRDYQAREMGYEDVRKALVTGREDIAAIMRDPNRLAQILPLVDIQFNCHVKKTTVSYLLFELTLWRNRERTGIVLYPILVKCWLSQLINPHKQYKSVHTRSLSLAAHRRYDDTWKDSSSSLLGRSEDCASQCQPNLRPSARRNFSATTAAPSGILNSLASRKGGAAETYVSYGFTQKLYEACSSPADYRIPQLAQKGAEIPKTASGEDLGVGEGWWYKDLDLPPTFSTWSQVTFLHMYLLTVRLRALPSIESVRTHSRHLVDHFSLNAEERMATLHNISSRSIRNKYLKDLFIQWRGVVAAYDEGLVKGDAVLGAAVWRNIWKASATTHDGQELDWSQIATVVAYMRRVLSELSEMSEADLVFGVEGAGGKGKKSSIFGFHEIDLKLAGRK
;
A
#
# COMPACT_ATOMS: atom_id res chain seq x y z
N MET A 1 5.68 51.53 2.93
CA MET A 1 4.61 50.85 2.17
C MET A 1 5.02 49.40 2.06
N ALA A 2 4.55 48.56 2.98
CA ALA A 2 4.81 47.12 2.95
C ALA A 2 3.78 46.48 2.02
N THR A 3 4.26 45.80 0.98
CA THR A 3 3.43 45.00 0.09
C THR A 3 3.23 43.64 0.72
N ASP A 4 2.00 43.41 1.19
CA ASP A 4 1.48 42.13 1.65
C ASP A 4 1.51 41.12 0.49
N THR A 5 2.35 40.09 0.57
CA THR A 5 2.28 38.93 -0.33
C THR A 5 1.25 37.95 0.21
N THR A 6 -0.01 38.16 -0.17
CA THR A 6 -1.09 37.20 0.01
C THR A 6 -0.78 35.94 -0.79
N THR A 7 -0.51 34.83 -0.11
CA THR A 7 -0.41 33.51 -0.71
C THR A 7 -1.76 33.16 -1.34
N GLU A 8 -1.89 33.28 -2.66
CA GLU A 8 -3.07 32.82 -3.39
C GLU A 8 -3.26 31.31 -3.13
N ALA A 9 -4.34 30.95 -2.45
CA ALA A 9 -4.75 29.57 -2.28
C ALA A 9 -5.08 28.99 -3.67
N GLN A 10 -4.24 28.10 -4.19
CA GLN A 10 -4.54 27.34 -5.39
C GLN A 10 -5.89 26.63 -5.21
N MET A 11 -6.85 26.96 -6.07
CA MET A 11 -8.17 26.32 -6.04
C MET A 11 -8.02 24.81 -6.27
N PRO A 12 -8.79 23.97 -5.55
CA PRO A 12 -8.74 22.52 -5.75
C PRO A 12 -9.10 22.17 -7.20
N PRO A 13 -8.52 21.07 -7.74
CA PRO A 13 -8.83 20.63 -9.09
C PRO A 13 -10.34 20.34 -9.22
N PRO A 14 -10.95 20.67 -10.36
CA PRO A 14 -12.37 20.40 -10.57
C PRO A 14 -12.66 18.89 -10.55
N PRO A 15 -13.88 18.49 -10.17
CA PRO A 15 -14.32 17.10 -10.25
C PRO A 15 -14.16 16.53 -11.66
N GLN A 16 -13.85 15.24 -11.76
CA GLN A 16 -13.89 14.54 -13.04
C GLN A 16 -15.33 14.24 -13.40
N THR A 17 -15.77 14.64 -14.58
CA THR A 17 -17.13 14.40 -15.08
C THR A 17 -17.10 13.60 -16.36
N PHE A 18 -17.93 12.56 -16.44
CA PHE A 18 -18.10 11.72 -17.61
C PHE A 18 -19.60 11.60 -17.95
N VAL A 19 -19.96 11.87 -19.20
CA VAL A 19 -21.37 11.87 -19.63
C VAL A 19 -21.59 10.76 -20.66
N ARG A 20 -22.64 9.94 -20.44
CA ARG A 20 -23.04 8.89 -21.37
C ARG A 20 -24.54 8.66 -21.32
N LYS A 21 -25.19 8.71 -22.50
CA LYS A 21 -26.60 8.32 -22.69
C LYS A 21 -27.57 8.97 -21.68
N GLY A 22 -27.35 10.25 -21.36
CA GLY A 22 -28.17 11.02 -20.42
C GLY A 22 -27.77 10.91 -18.95
N PHE A 23 -26.83 10.02 -18.62
CA PHE A 23 -26.22 9.91 -17.29
C PHE A 23 -24.92 10.73 -17.21
N THR A 24 -24.79 11.50 -16.14
CA THR A 24 -23.61 12.26 -15.76
C THR A 24 -23.00 11.60 -14.53
N ILE A 25 -21.76 11.16 -14.66
CA ILE A 25 -20.97 10.56 -13.58
C ILE A 25 -19.96 11.61 -13.14
N THR A 26 -19.92 11.92 -11.86
CA THR A 26 -18.97 12.88 -11.28
C THR A 26 -18.18 12.22 -10.16
N THR A 27 -16.86 12.30 -10.20
CA THR A 27 -15.97 11.80 -9.15
C THR A 27 -15.02 12.89 -8.67
N GLN A 28 -14.77 12.92 -7.36
CA GLN A 28 -13.83 13.86 -6.75
C GLN A 28 -12.91 13.13 -5.79
N LYS A 29 -11.61 13.42 -5.92
CA LYS A 29 -10.53 12.91 -5.06
C LYS A 29 -9.67 14.08 -4.61
N LEU A 30 -9.81 14.46 -3.35
CA LEU A 30 -9.01 15.45 -2.66
C LEU A 30 -8.27 14.81 -1.47
N PRO A 31 -7.27 15.50 -0.90
CA PRO A 31 -6.58 15.05 0.30
C PRO A 31 -7.51 14.88 1.51
N ILE A 32 -6.97 14.24 2.55
CA ILE A 32 -7.63 14.10 3.86
C ILE A 32 -8.00 15.49 4.42
N LEU A 33 -9.14 15.59 5.10
CA LEU A 33 -9.57 16.83 5.73
C LEU A 33 -8.52 17.37 6.72
N LYS A 34 -8.47 18.69 6.86
CA LYS A 34 -7.66 19.37 7.89
C LYS A 34 -8.41 19.37 9.23
N ALA A 35 -7.72 19.74 10.31
CA ALA A 35 -8.25 19.72 11.67
C ALA A 35 -9.61 20.45 11.84
N ALA A 36 -9.74 21.69 11.34
CA ALA A 36 -10.98 22.46 11.53
C ALA A 36 -12.23 21.82 10.86
N PRO A 37 -12.18 21.37 9.59
CA PRO A 37 -13.27 20.58 9.01
C PRO A 37 -13.57 19.26 9.75
N ILE A 38 -12.55 18.60 10.31
CA ILE A 38 -12.73 17.36 11.10
C ILE A 38 -13.50 17.66 12.38
N GLU A 39 -13.14 18.69 13.13
CA GLU A 39 -13.86 19.11 14.34
C GLU A 39 -15.31 19.48 14.03
N ALA A 40 -15.54 20.24 12.94
CA ALA A 40 -16.89 20.59 12.50
C ALA A 40 -17.72 19.36 12.13
N MET A 41 -17.10 18.35 11.49
CA MET A 41 -17.75 17.08 11.16
C MET A 41 -18.04 16.26 12.42
N ALA A 42 -17.09 16.18 13.35
CA ALA A 42 -17.24 15.47 14.62
C ALA A 42 -18.41 16.01 15.44
N ASN A 43 -18.50 17.34 15.56
CA ASN A 43 -19.57 18.02 16.30
C ASN A 43 -20.95 17.75 15.68
N LYS A 44 -21.04 17.69 14.35
CA LYS A 44 -22.29 17.40 13.64
C LYS A 44 -22.71 15.93 13.76
N LEU A 45 -21.77 15.01 13.59
CA LEU A 45 -22.04 13.57 13.61
C LEU A 45 -22.26 13.04 15.04
N GLY A 46 -21.65 13.68 16.04
CA GLY A 46 -21.66 13.22 17.44
C GLY A 46 -20.78 11.99 17.69
N ILE A 47 -19.87 11.69 16.77
CA ILE A 47 -18.82 10.67 16.87
C ILE A 47 -17.51 11.26 16.37
N THR A 48 -16.38 10.75 16.85
CA THR A 48 -15.07 11.11 16.32
C THR A 48 -14.91 10.52 14.92
N PRO A 49 -14.56 11.29 13.89
CA PRO A 49 -14.31 10.76 12.55
C PRO A 49 -13.10 9.80 12.50
N PRO A 50 -13.03 8.92 11.49
CA PRO A 50 -11.85 8.08 11.20
C PRO A 50 -10.54 8.86 11.04
N GLU A 51 -9.40 8.22 11.32
CA GLU A 51 -8.06 8.82 11.16
C GLU A 51 -7.81 9.40 9.76
N MET A 52 -8.20 8.68 8.71
CA MET A 52 -8.06 9.11 7.32
C MET A 52 -9.44 9.37 6.72
N ILE A 53 -9.97 10.57 6.95
CA ILE A 53 -11.28 11.01 6.43
C ILE A 53 -11.14 11.88 5.18
N PHE A 54 -11.64 11.39 4.04
CA PHE A 54 -11.67 12.13 2.79
C PHE A 54 -13.04 12.79 2.60
N GLY A 55 -13.34 13.79 3.45
CA GLY A 55 -14.68 14.39 3.52
C GLY A 55 -15.15 15.09 2.25
N ASP A 56 -14.22 15.58 1.42
CA ASP A 56 -14.54 16.21 0.14
C ASP A 56 -14.59 15.21 -1.04
N ASN A 57 -14.33 13.92 -0.79
CA ASN A 57 -14.43 12.89 -1.81
C ASN A 57 -15.89 12.47 -1.99
N PHE A 58 -16.30 12.32 -3.24
CA PHE A 58 -17.60 11.74 -3.56
C PHE A 58 -17.62 11.10 -4.94
N VAL A 59 -18.61 10.24 -5.13
CA VAL A 59 -19.03 9.71 -6.43
C VAL A 59 -20.52 10.01 -6.59
N ALA A 60 -20.90 10.69 -7.67
CA ALA A 60 -22.29 11.00 -7.99
C ALA A 60 -22.66 10.45 -9.37
N ILE A 61 -23.88 9.93 -9.48
CA ILE A 61 -24.49 9.48 -10.73
C ILE A 61 -25.82 10.20 -10.85
N ASP A 62 -25.94 11.09 -11.84
CA ASP A 62 -27.13 11.87 -12.11
C ASP A 62 -27.69 11.52 -13.49
N HIS A 63 -29.00 11.43 -13.61
CA HIS A 63 -29.70 11.26 -14.87
C HIS A 63 -30.52 12.52 -15.18
N ASN A 64 -29.98 13.35 -16.08
CA ASN A 64 -30.49 14.71 -16.33
C ASN A 64 -31.97 14.72 -16.77
N ALA A 65 -32.42 13.69 -17.50
CA ALA A 65 -33.77 13.66 -18.07
C ALA A 65 -34.87 13.23 -17.08
N SER A 66 -34.53 12.52 -15.99
CA SER A 66 -35.52 12.14 -14.97
C SER A 66 -35.32 12.88 -13.64
N GLY A 67 -34.25 13.66 -13.50
CA GLY A 67 -33.86 14.26 -12.22
C GLY A 67 -33.42 13.23 -11.17
N TRP A 68 -33.27 11.96 -11.57
CA TRP A 68 -32.82 10.92 -10.65
C TRP A 68 -31.32 11.07 -10.40
N GLY A 69 -30.88 10.97 -9.15
CA GLY A 69 -29.46 10.99 -8.81
C GLY A 69 -29.16 10.27 -7.52
N ILE A 70 -27.96 9.71 -7.42
CA ILE A 70 -27.41 9.10 -6.20
C ILE A 70 -25.96 9.55 -6.01
N SER A 71 -25.59 9.87 -4.77
CA SER A 71 -24.23 10.22 -4.39
C SER A 71 -23.73 9.33 -3.26
N PHE A 72 -22.43 9.08 -3.24
CA PHE A 72 -21.72 8.41 -2.17
C PHE A 72 -20.66 9.36 -1.62
N ASN A 73 -20.78 9.72 -0.34
CA ASN A 73 -19.83 10.60 0.36
C ASN A 73 -19.57 10.08 1.79
N ALA A 74 -18.49 10.57 2.41
CA ALA A 74 -18.06 10.08 3.71
C ALA A 74 -19.00 10.51 4.86
N TYR A 75 -19.54 11.73 4.80
CA TYR A 75 -20.39 12.27 5.87
C TYR A 75 -21.67 11.45 6.06
N ASP A 76 -22.43 11.25 4.99
CA ASP A 76 -23.68 10.50 5.03
C ASP A 76 -23.46 9.03 5.40
N ALA A 77 -22.30 8.47 5.02
CA ALA A 77 -21.91 7.13 5.43
C ALA A 77 -21.63 7.04 6.93
N LEU A 78 -20.92 8.01 7.50
CA LEU A 78 -20.61 8.06 8.94
C LEU A 78 -21.84 8.40 9.78
N ASP A 79 -22.80 9.16 9.27
CA ASP A 79 -24.04 9.47 9.98
C ASP A 79 -24.89 8.22 10.28
N ARG A 80 -24.72 7.18 9.46
CA ARG A 80 -25.38 5.87 9.60
C ARG A 80 -24.68 4.92 10.58
N VAL A 81 -23.49 5.27 11.09
CA VAL A 81 -22.79 4.46 12.09
C VAL A 81 -23.60 4.40 13.38
N ASP A 82 -23.62 3.23 14.05
CA ASP A 82 -24.35 3.08 15.30
C ASP A 82 -23.75 3.96 16.42
N LYS A 83 -24.52 4.98 16.83
CA LYS A 83 -24.16 5.95 17.89
C LYS A 83 -24.68 5.53 19.27
N THR A 84 -25.38 4.41 19.35
CA THR A 84 -26.02 3.92 20.59
C THR A 84 -25.18 2.86 21.32
N GLY A 85 -24.19 2.28 20.63
CA GLY A 85 -23.38 1.20 21.15
C GLY A 85 -24.15 -0.12 21.32
N ALA A 86 -25.38 -0.22 20.81
CA ALA A 86 -26.16 -1.45 20.85
C ALA A 86 -25.52 -2.58 20.04
N ALA A 87 -24.86 -2.22 18.93
CA ALA A 87 -24.04 -3.10 18.12
C ALA A 87 -22.59 -3.21 18.63
N MET A 88 -22.27 -2.76 19.85
CA MET A 88 -20.95 -2.94 20.45
C MET A 88 -20.57 -4.42 20.37
N LEU A 89 -19.56 -4.70 19.56
CA LEU A 89 -18.86 -5.98 19.57
C LEU A 89 -18.37 -6.17 21.02
N LYS A 90 -19.08 -6.97 21.81
CA LYS A 90 -18.62 -7.42 23.14
C LYS A 90 -17.43 -8.33 22.90
N VAL A 91 -16.28 -7.74 22.61
CA VAL A 91 -15.04 -8.46 22.44
C VAL A 91 -14.67 -9.07 23.78
N ALA A 92 -14.48 -10.38 23.79
CA ALA A 92 -14.17 -11.21 24.96
C ALA A 92 -12.85 -10.86 25.68
N TYR A 93 -12.23 -9.71 25.42
CA TYR A 93 -10.99 -9.24 26.05
C TYR A 93 -10.94 -7.71 26.29
N SER A 94 -12.05 -6.98 26.14
CA SER A 94 -12.07 -5.51 26.13
C SER A 94 -12.08 -4.86 27.53
N LYS A 95 -11.01 -5.06 28.32
CA LYS A 95 -10.62 -4.03 29.31
C LYS A 95 -9.40 -3.23 28.85
N GLU A 96 -8.60 -3.77 27.94
CA GLU A 96 -7.38 -3.13 27.42
C GLU A 96 -7.65 -2.34 26.13
N TRP A 97 -8.51 -2.84 25.24
CA TRP A 97 -8.92 -2.16 24.00
C TRP A 97 -9.74 -0.87 24.26
N GLN A 98 -10.59 -0.88 25.30
CA GLN A 98 -11.31 0.32 25.76
C GLN A 98 -10.35 1.33 26.41
N LYS A 99 -9.44 0.87 27.28
CA LYS A 99 -8.48 1.75 27.98
C LYS A 99 -7.48 2.42 27.05
N SER A 100 -6.96 1.74 26.02
CA SER A 100 -5.99 2.34 25.10
C SER A 100 -6.58 3.49 24.29
N ARG A 101 -7.86 3.40 23.91
CA ARG A 101 -8.59 4.46 23.20
C ARG A 101 -9.08 5.57 24.15
N GLU A 102 -9.51 5.25 25.38
CA GLU A 102 -9.86 6.26 26.39
C GLU A 102 -8.67 7.17 26.72
N HIS A 103 -7.47 6.61 26.88
CA HIS A 103 -6.25 7.39 27.16
C HIS A 103 -5.74 8.23 25.97
N THR A 104 -6.06 7.85 24.73
CA THR A 104 -5.66 8.62 23.53
C THR A 104 -6.50 9.90 23.37
N HIS A 105 -7.65 10.00 24.06
CA HIS A 105 -8.61 11.08 23.89
C HIS A 105 -8.78 11.99 25.13
N GLU A 106 -7.83 11.99 26.08
CA GLU A 106 -7.86 12.84 27.29
C GLU A 106 -7.88 14.37 27.02
N GLY A 107 -7.77 14.81 25.76
CA GLY A 107 -7.83 16.22 25.35
C GLY A 107 -9.22 16.79 25.02
N ILE A 108 -10.27 15.97 24.86
CA ILE A 108 -11.60 16.43 24.45
C ILE A 108 -12.60 16.22 25.59
N LYS A 109 -12.93 17.29 26.32
CA LYS A 109 -13.88 17.30 27.46
C LYS A 109 -15.37 17.22 27.06
N GLU A 110 -15.69 16.77 25.86
CA GLU A 110 -17.09 16.56 25.47
C GLU A 110 -17.45 15.08 25.55
N VAL A 111 -18.63 14.82 26.11
CA VAL A 111 -19.21 13.50 26.34
C VAL A 111 -19.43 12.83 24.98
N VAL A 112 -18.41 12.11 24.50
CA VAL A 112 -18.52 11.27 23.30
C VAL A 112 -19.53 10.17 23.61
N LYS A 113 -20.59 10.08 22.81
CA LYS A 113 -21.61 9.03 22.97
C LYS A 113 -20.93 7.66 22.81
N PRO A 114 -21.33 6.64 23.59
CA PRO A 114 -20.77 5.30 23.44
C PRO A 114 -21.13 4.76 22.05
N PHE A 115 -20.15 4.72 21.15
CA PHE A 115 -20.27 4.09 19.82
C PHE A 115 -19.22 2.97 19.69
N ASP A 116 -19.35 2.10 18.69
CA ASP A 116 -18.60 0.84 18.60
C ASP A 116 -17.16 0.96 18.03
N TRP A 117 -16.72 2.18 17.70
CA TRP A 117 -15.41 2.54 17.11
C TRP A 117 -15.01 1.74 15.86
N SER A 118 -15.95 1.02 15.27
CA SER A 118 -15.72 0.16 14.10
C SER A 118 -15.96 0.90 12.78
N TYR A 119 -16.65 2.04 12.84
CA TYR A 119 -17.14 2.83 11.71
C TYR A 119 -17.97 2.00 10.72
N SER A 120 -18.60 0.94 11.23
CA SER A 120 -19.47 0.08 10.44
C SER A 120 -20.72 0.82 10.02
N THR A 121 -20.97 0.82 8.72
CA THR A 121 -22.09 1.54 8.11
C THR A 121 -22.91 0.64 7.21
N ASP A 122 -24.23 0.80 7.24
CA ASP A 122 -25.17 0.15 6.32
C ASP A 122 -25.52 1.05 5.12
N TYR A 123 -24.69 2.07 4.86
CA TYR A 123 -24.90 3.10 3.86
C TYR A 123 -25.07 2.56 2.44
N LYS A 124 -26.19 2.95 1.81
CA LYS A 124 -26.65 2.49 0.49
C LYS A 124 -26.64 3.61 -0.57
N GLY A 125 -25.91 4.69 -0.29
CA GLY A 125 -25.90 5.92 -1.09
C GLY A 125 -27.03 6.88 -0.70
N THR A 126 -26.77 8.16 -0.92
CA THR A 126 -27.72 9.26 -0.67
C THR A 126 -28.43 9.59 -1.97
N LEU A 127 -29.75 9.42 -1.99
CA LEU A 127 -30.57 9.83 -3.13
C LEU A 127 -30.70 11.34 -3.15
N ARG A 128 -30.72 11.91 -4.35
CA ARG A 128 -31.02 13.33 -4.56
C ARG A 128 -32.43 13.65 -4.04
N SER A 129 -32.62 14.84 -3.46
CA SER A 129 -33.85 15.20 -2.74
C SER A 129 -35.13 15.15 -3.59
N ASP A 130 -35.00 15.34 -4.90
CA ASP A 130 -36.04 15.31 -5.94
C ASP A 130 -36.13 13.96 -6.67
N ALA A 131 -35.24 13.01 -6.39
CA ALA A 131 -35.20 11.72 -7.06
C ALA A 131 -36.29 10.77 -6.54
N ALA A 132 -36.93 10.05 -7.46
CA ALA A 132 -37.86 8.99 -7.10
C ALA A 132 -37.15 7.89 -6.29
N ALA A 133 -37.76 7.47 -5.18
CA ALA A 133 -37.25 6.39 -4.35
C ALA A 133 -37.16 5.08 -5.14
N LEU A 134 -36.13 4.27 -4.83
CA LEU A 134 -35.99 2.93 -5.38
C LEU A 134 -37.02 2.00 -4.71
N SER A 135 -37.83 1.30 -5.51
CA SER A 135 -38.78 0.30 -4.99
C SER A 135 -38.09 -1.04 -4.70
N SER A 136 -38.55 -1.77 -3.68
CA SER A 136 -38.14 -3.17 -3.46
C SER A 136 -38.47 -4.00 -4.70
N SER A 137 -37.52 -4.81 -5.16
CA SER A 137 -37.66 -5.60 -6.38
C SER A 137 -36.83 -6.87 -6.28
N ASP A 138 -37.30 -7.97 -6.87
CA ASP A 138 -36.55 -9.23 -6.95
C ASP A 138 -35.56 -9.27 -8.14
N VAL A 139 -35.45 -8.17 -8.89
CA VAL A 139 -34.55 -8.08 -10.05
C VAL A 139 -33.10 -8.02 -9.58
N GLN A 140 -32.32 -9.04 -9.95
CA GLN A 140 -30.89 -9.13 -9.66
C GLN A 140 -30.05 -8.50 -10.77
N ILE A 141 -28.83 -8.08 -10.40
CA ILE A 141 -27.84 -7.59 -11.35
C ILE A 141 -27.45 -8.73 -12.30
N PRO A 142 -27.53 -8.55 -13.63
CA PRO A 142 -27.17 -9.59 -14.58
C PRO A 142 -25.65 -9.78 -14.62
N ILE A 143 -25.13 -10.76 -13.87
CA ILE A 143 -23.69 -10.99 -13.71
C ILE A 143 -23.06 -11.49 -15.02
N GLU A 144 -23.79 -12.26 -15.83
CA GLU A 144 -23.34 -12.79 -17.13
C GLU A 144 -22.95 -11.65 -18.07
N LEU A 145 -23.73 -10.56 -18.04
CA LEU A 145 -23.47 -9.35 -18.80
C LEU A 145 -22.19 -8.65 -18.31
N LEU A 146 -21.89 -8.70 -17.01
CA LEU A 146 -20.67 -8.09 -16.44
C LEU A 146 -19.41 -8.94 -16.63
N LYS A 147 -19.53 -10.25 -16.89
CA LYS A 147 -18.40 -11.14 -17.22
C LYS A 147 -17.89 -10.97 -18.64
N ARG A 148 -18.69 -10.35 -19.52
CA ARG A 148 -18.29 -10.05 -20.90
C ARG A 148 -17.16 -9.00 -20.89
N PRO A 149 -16.08 -9.18 -21.67
CA PRO A 149 -15.01 -8.20 -21.77
C PRO A 149 -15.43 -7.03 -22.67
N ASP A 150 -16.26 -6.12 -22.14
CA ASP A 150 -16.60 -4.86 -22.79
C ASP A 150 -15.53 -3.79 -22.46
N PRO A 151 -15.21 -2.88 -23.40
CA PRO A 151 -14.22 -1.83 -23.16
C PRO A 151 -14.68 -0.89 -22.04
N ILE A 152 -13.78 -0.61 -21.09
CA ILE A 152 -14.04 0.33 -20.00
C ILE A 152 -13.76 1.74 -20.52
N LEU A 153 -14.81 2.54 -20.66
CA LEU A 153 -14.73 3.93 -21.13
C LEU A 153 -14.32 4.90 -20.02
N PHE A 154 -14.75 4.61 -18.79
CA PHE A 154 -14.40 5.38 -17.61
C PHE A 154 -14.23 4.45 -16.40
N PHE A 155 -13.19 4.69 -15.62
CA PHE A 155 -12.88 3.98 -14.39
C PHE A 155 -12.42 4.97 -13.34
N ASP A 156 -12.95 4.85 -12.13
CA ASP A 156 -12.38 5.53 -10.97
C ASP A 156 -12.52 4.70 -9.70
N ASP A 157 -11.62 4.95 -8.75
CA ASP A 157 -11.55 4.33 -7.42
C ASP A 157 -11.38 5.43 -6.39
N VAL A 158 -12.44 5.68 -5.63
CA VAL A 158 -12.57 6.80 -4.69
C VAL A 158 -12.69 6.27 -3.27
N VAL A 159 -11.68 6.53 -2.45
CA VAL A 159 -11.71 6.21 -1.01
C VAL A 159 -12.46 7.32 -0.28
N LEU A 160 -13.40 6.95 0.60
CA LEU A 160 -14.20 7.89 1.40
C LEU A 160 -13.63 8.05 2.82
N TYR A 161 -13.30 6.94 3.48
CA TYR A 161 -12.58 6.98 4.75
C TYR A 161 -11.84 5.66 5.03
N GLU A 162 -10.82 5.75 5.88
CA GLU A 162 -10.03 4.62 6.38
C GLU A 162 -9.62 4.86 7.85
N ASP A 163 -9.58 3.80 8.66
CA ASP A 163 -9.13 3.79 10.05
C ASP A 163 -8.36 2.49 10.34
N GLU A 164 -7.27 2.56 11.10
CA GLU A 164 -6.48 1.39 11.50
C GLU A 164 -6.94 0.76 12.83
N LEU A 165 -8.06 1.22 13.39
CA LEU A 165 -8.64 0.69 14.62
C LEU A 165 -7.66 0.67 15.81
N ALA A 166 -6.80 1.69 15.91
CA ALA A 166 -5.67 1.74 16.84
C ALA A 166 -4.75 0.51 16.70
N ASP A 167 -4.33 0.22 15.47
CA ASP A 167 -3.46 -0.90 15.07
C ASP A 167 -4.03 -2.31 15.34
N ASN A 168 -5.33 -2.43 15.66
CA ASN A 168 -6.01 -3.71 15.87
C ASN A 168 -6.73 -4.22 14.62
N GLY A 169 -6.57 -3.56 13.48
CA GLY A 169 -7.26 -3.96 12.27
C GLY A 169 -7.27 -2.88 11.19
N ILE A 170 -8.33 -2.90 10.37
CA ILE A 170 -8.60 -1.88 9.37
C ILE A 170 -10.12 -1.75 9.18
N SER A 171 -10.60 -0.53 9.00
CA SER A 171 -11.95 -0.19 8.57
C SER A 171 -11.84 0.78 7.40
N MET A 172 -12.45 0.45 6.26
CA MET A 172 -12.29 1.23 5.03
C MET A 172 -13.59 1.24 4.22
N LEU A 173 -13.99 2.42 3.74
CA LEU A 173 -15.08 2.59 2.78
C LEU A 173 -14.54 3.17 1.47
N SER A 174 -14.75 2.45 0.36
CA SER A 174 -14.32 2.88 -0.97
C SER A 174 -15.40 2.64 -2.02
N CYS A 175 -15.40 3.46 -3.07
CA CYS A 175 -16.34 3.40 -4.20
C CYS A 175 -15.56 3.21 -5.51
N LYS A 176 -15.82 2.10 -6.20
CA LYS A 176 -15.24 1.79 -7.52
C LYS A 176 -16.32 1.87 -8.57
N ILE A 177 -16.09 2.66 -9.62
CA ILE A 177 -17.04 2.83 -10.72
C ILE A 177 -16.40 2.42 -12.05
N ARG A 178 -17.15 1.67 -12.85
CA ARG A 178 -16.78 1.27 -14.22
C ARG A 178 -17.93 1.61 -15.16
N VAL A 179 -17.62 2.30 -16.25
CA VAL A 179 -18.59 2.65 -17.29
C VAL A 179 -18.19 1.97 -18.59
N MET A 180 -19.10 1.16 -19.12
CA MET A 180 -19.00 0.47 -20.41
C MET A 180 -19.94 1.16 -21.42
N PRO A 181 -19.90 0.81 -22.72
CA PRO A 181 -20.70 1.51 -23.74
C PRO A 181 -22.21 1.56 -23.47
N ASP A 182 -22.76 0.48 -22.93
CA ASP A 182 -24.20 0.27 -22.72
C ASP A 182 -24.62 0.18 -21.24
N ARG A 183 -23.68 0.18 -20.29
CA ARG A 183 -23.97 0.00 -18.87
C ARG A 183 -22.92 0.62 -17.96
N LEU A 184 -23.29 0.77 -16.69
CA LEU A 184 -22.43 1.22 -15.61
C LEU A 184 -22.56 0.28 -14.41
N LEU A 185 -21.45 0.03 -13.74
CA LEU A 185 -21.41 -0.66 -12.45
C LEU A 185 -20.61 0.16 -11.45
N LEU A 186 -21.22 0.50 -10.32
CA LEU A 186 -20.57 1.04 -9.14
C LEU A 186 -20.62 0.02 -8.02
N LEU A 187 -19.50 -0.17 -7.32
CA LEU A 187 -19.37 -0.96 -6.09
C LEU A 187 -18.87 -0.04 -4.98
N ALA A 188 -19.74 0.31 -4.05
CA ALA A 188 -19.37 0.89 -2.76
C ALA A 188 -19.17 -0.25 -1.78
N ARG A 189 -17.95 -0.40 -1.25
CA ARG A 189 -17.59 -1.47 -0.33
C ARG A 189 -17.06 -0.89 0.96
N PHE A 190 -17.74 -1.22 2.05
CA PHE A 190 -17.21 -1.15 3.40
C PHE A 190 -16.50 -2.48 3.72
N PHE A 191 -15.24 -2.40 4.10
CA PHE A 191 -14.45 -3.54 4.55
C PHE A 191 -13.90 -3.26 5.92
N MET A 192 -14.14 -4.19 6.85
CA MET A 192 -13.56 -4.15 8.18
C MET A 192 -12.96 -5.51 8.53
N ARG A 193 -11.73 -5.46 9.02
CA ARG A 193 -11.05 -6.57 9.68
C ARG A 193 -10.67 -6.09 11.07
N LEU A 194 -11.19 -6.77 12.08
CA LEU A 194 -10.74 -6.62 13.46
C LEU A 194 -9.96 -7.89 13.82
N ASP A 195 -8.67 -7.73 14.08
CA ASP A 195 -7.74 -8.85 14.22
C ASP A 195 -8.14 -9.73 15.40
N ASN A 196 -8.13 -11.06 15.18
CA ASN A 196 -8.59 -12.08 16.13
C ASN A 196 -10.08 -12.00 16.53
N VAL A 197 -10.88 -11.11 15.93
CA VAL A 197 -12.30 -10.94 16.25
C VAL A 197 -13.19 -11.28 15.06
N VAL A 198 -13.26 -10.43 14.04
CA VAL A 198 -14.29 -10.55 12.99
C VAL A 198 -13.88 -9.87 11.69
N PHE A 199 -14.36 -10.43 10.58
CA PHE A 199 -14.39 -9.79 9.27
C PHE A 199 -15.81 -9.35 8.95
N ARG A 200 -15.96 -8.13 8.41
CA ARG A 200 -17.23 -7.56 8.00
C ARG A 200 -17.07 -6.93 6.63
N LEU A 201 -17.96 -7.30 5.71
CA LEU A 201 -18.09 -6.69 4.38
C LEU A 201 -19.50 -6.18 4.21
N ARG A 202 -19.65 -4.94 3.73
CA ARG A 202 -20.92 -4.39 3.22
C ARG A 202 -20.70 -3.89 1.80
N ASP A 203 -21.37 -4.54 0.85
CA ASP A 203 -21.31 -4.20 -0.55
C ASP A 203 -22.63 -3.56 -0.98
N THR A 204 -22.59 -2.32 -1.45
CA THR A 204 -23.67 -1.67 -2.19
C THR A 204 -23.27 -1.58 -3.66
N ARG A 205 -23.98 -2.29 -4.52
CA ARG A 205 -23.78 -2.28 -5.98
C ARG A 205 -24.88 -1.47 -6.64
N ILE A 206 -24.50 -0.56 -7.53
CA ILE A 206 -25.42 0.16 -8.41
C ILE A 206 -25.11 -0.26 -9.84
N TYR A 207 -26.09 -0.87 -10.49
CA TYR A 207 -26.04 -1.22 -11.90
C TYR A 207 -27.01 -0.32 -12.67
N VAL A 208 -26.55 0.22 -13.80
CA VAL A 208 -27.38 1.02 -14.70
C VAL A 208 -27.29 0.43 -16.10
N ASP A 209 -28.43 0.10 -16.69
CA ASP A 209 -28.55 -0.18 -18.12
C ASP A 209 -28.94 1.11 -18.85
N PHE A 210 -28.03 1.63 -19.68
CA PHE A 210 -28.25 2.91 -20.36
C PHE A 210 -29.34 2.85 -21.43
N ASN A 211 -29.58 1.67 -22.03
CA ASN A 211 -30.56 1.51 -23.09
C ASN A 211 -31.97 1.39 -22.52
N LYS A 212 -32.12 0.72 -21.38
CA LYS A 212 -33.41 0.58 -20.68
C LYS A 212 -33.71 1.72 -19.71
N ALA A 213 -32.70 2.51 -19.34
CA ALA A 213 -32.76 3.45 -18.22
C ALA A 213 -33.27 2.75 -16.93
N GLU A 214 -32.78 1.54 -16.72
CA GLU A 214 -33.07 0.70 -15.55
C GLU A 214 -31.91 0.79 -14.57
N ILE A 215 -32.25 1.02 -13.30
CA ILE A 215 -31.28 1.20 -12.21
C ILE A 215 -31.56 0.14 -11.16
N ILE A 216 -30.57 -0.70 -10.88
CA ILE A 216 -30.66 -1.77 -9.89
C ILE A 216 -29.65 -1.46 -8.78
N ARG A 217 -30.13 -1.53 -7.53
CA ARG A 217 -29.30 -1.46 -6.32
C ARG A 217 -29.36 -2.80 -5.60
N ASP A 218 -28.20 -3.42 -5.40
CA ASP A 218 -28.02 -4.65 -4.64
C ASP A 218 -27.15 -4.34 -3.41
N TYR A 219 -27.68 -4.58 -2.22
CA TYR A 219 -26.96 -4.47 -0.96
C TYR A 219 -26.76 -5.84 -0.35
N GLN A 220 -25.51 -6.15 0.02
CA GLN A 220 -25.15 -7.40 0.69
C GLN A 220 -24.28 -7.13 1.91
N ALA A 221 -24.65 -7.73 3.04
CA ALA A 221 -23.88 -7.77 4.25
C ALA A 221 -23.30 -9.17 4.46
N ARG A 222 -22.00 -9.27 4.72
CA ARG A 222 -21.30 -10.53 5.01
C ARG A 222 -20.45 -10.38 6.26
N GLU A 223 -20.43 -11.41 7.10
CA GLU A 223 -19.62 -11.44 8.33
C GLU A 223 -19.16 -12.84 8.70
N MET A 224 -17.99 -12.94 9.30
CA MET A 224 -17.47 -14.20 9.86
C MET A 224 -16.42 -13.92 10.93
N GLY A 225 -16.31 -14.79 11.93
CA GLY A 225 -15.26 -14.70 12.95
C GLY A 225 -13.86 -14.87 12.35
N TYR A 226 -12.88 -14.15 12.90
CA TYR A 226 -11.50 -14.14 12.37
C TYR A 226 -10.89 -15.56 12.30
N GLU A 227 -11.03 -16.33 13.38
CA GLU A 227 -10.52 -17.70 13.44
C GLU A 227 -11.23 -18.65 12.48
N ASP A 228 -12.51 -18.43 12.20
CA ASP A 228 -13.27 -19.30 11.30
C ASP A 228 -12.91 -19.02 9.83
N VAL A 229 -12.65 -17.76 9.48
CA VAL A 229 -12.05 -17.41 8.19
C VAL A 229 -10.67 -18.05 8.05
N ARG A 230 -9.84 -17.95 9.10
CA ARG A 230 -8.51 -18.57 9.11
C ARG A 230 -8.62 -20.08 8.87
N LYS A 231 -9.47 -20.79 9.62
CA LYS A 231 -9.70 -22.24 9.45
C LYS A 231 -10.21 -22.61 8.06
N ALA A 232 -11.14 -21.82 7.49
CA ALA A 232 -11.66 -22.03 6.15
C ALA A 232 -10.58 -21.89 5.05
N LEU A 233 -9.51 -21.15 5.33
CA LEU A 233 -8.39 -20.91 4.42
C LEU A 233 -7.23 -21.93 4.56
N VAL A 234 -7.12 -22.64 5.69
CA VAL A 234 -6.02 -23.62 5.96
C VAL A 234 -5.99 -24.77 4.94
N THR A 235 -7.09 -25.04 4.24
CA THR A 235 -7.18 -26.09 3.21
C THR A 235 -6.41 -25.77 1.91
N GLY A 236 -5.94 -24.54 1.71
CA GLY A 236 -5.16 -24.12 0.53
C GLY A 236 -3.64 -24.02 0.77
N ARG A 237 -2.83 -24.18 -0.28
CA ARG A 237 -1.37 -23.89 -0.27
C ARG A 237 -1.05 -22.39 -0.45
N GLU A 238 -2.05 -21.52 -0.43
CA GLU A 238 -1.91 -20.08 -0.68
C GLU A 238 -1.57 -19.31 0.61
N ASP A 239 -0.99 -18.11 0.47
CA ASP A 239 -0.66 -17.24 1.60
C ASP A 239 -1.94 -16.70 2.27
N ILE A 240 -2.30 -17.31 3.41
CA ILE A 240 -3.48 -16.97 4.22
C ILE A 240 -3.49 -15.48 4.59
N ALA A 241 -2.33 -14.91 4.94
CA ALA A 241 -2.24 -13.52 5.37
C ALA A 241 -2.52 -12.55 4.21
N ALA A 242 -2.13 -12.92 2.98
CA ALA A 242 -2.47 -12.14 1.79
C ALA A 242 -3.98 -12.20 1.50
N ILE A 243 -4.61 -13.37 1.61
CA ILE A 243 -6.05 -13.53 1.36
C ILE A 243 -6.88 -12.76 2.39
N MET A 244 -6.49 -12.77 3.66
CA MET A 244 -7.14 -12.03 4.75
C MET A 244 -7.04 -10.50 4.59
N ARG A 245 -6.23 -10.00 3.66
CA ARG A 245 -6.14 -8.58 3.28
C ARG A 245 -6.91 -8.25 2.00
N ASP A 246 -7.36 -9.25 1.23
CA ASP A 246 -8.06 -9.03 -0.04
C ASP A 246 -9.60 -9.14 0.14
N PRO A 247 -10.33 -8.03 0.11
CA PRO A 247 -11.78 -8.04 0.26
C PRO A 247 -12.51 -8.79 -0.87
N ASN A 248 -11.93 -8.89 -2.06
CA ASN A 248 -12.57 -9.60 -3.18
C ASN A 248 -12.52 -11.12 -3.00
N ARG A 249 -11.42 -11.64 -2.43
CA ARG A 249 -11.30 -13.06 -2.09
C ARG A 249 -12.18 -13.38 -0.89
N LEU A 250 -12.17 -12.53 0.14
CA LEU A 250 -13.01 -12.69 1.32
C LEU A 250 -14.52 -12.66 1.00
N ALA A 251 -14.96 -11.84 0.04
CA ALA A 251 -16.37 -11.82 -0.37
C ALA A 251 -16.90 -13.17 -0.87
N GLN A 252 -16.02 -14.07 -1.33
CA GLN A 252 -16.38 -15.42 -1.79
C GLN A 252 -16.50 -16.42 -0.64
N ILE A 253 -15.89 -16.13 0.51
CA ILE A 253 -15.77 -17.02 1.67
C ILE A 253 -16.76 -16.63 2.75
N LEU A 254 -16.93 -15.34 2.99
CA LEU A 254 -17.76 -14.81 4.06
C LEU A 254 -19.26 -15.10 3.78
N PRO A 255 -19.98 -15.70 4.74
CA PRO A 255 -21.41 -15.99 4.59
C PRO A 255 -22.23 -14.69 4.56
N LEU A 256 -23.37 -14.75 3.88
CA LEU A 256 -24.32 -13.65 3.78
C LEU A 256 -25.16 -13.55 5.05
N VAL A 257 -25.27 -12.34 5.58
CA VAL A 257 -26.04 -11.98 6.79
C VAL A 257 -27.31 -11.22 6.44
N ASP A 258 -27.24 -10.29 5.48
CA ASP A 258 -28.38 -9.51 4.99
C ASP A 258 -28.24 -9.26 3.49
N ILE A 259 -29.38 -9.22 2.79
CA ILE A 259 -29.46 -9.01 1.34
C ILE A 259 -30.69 -8.16 1.03
N GLN A 260 -30.51 -7.08 0.26
CA GLN A 260 -31.61 -6.21 -0.17
C GLN A 260 -31.46 -5.84 -1.64
N PHE A 261 -32.55 -5.99 -2.39
CA PHE A 261 -32.62 -5.65 -3.81
C PHE A 261 -33.65 -4.53 -4.03
N ASN A 262 -33.22 -3.46 -4.70
CA ASN A 262 -34.10 -2.37 -5.11
C ASN A 262 -33.91 -2.09 -6.59
N CYS A 263 -35.00 -1.74 -7.27
CA CYS A 263 -34.96 -1.34 -8.67
C CYS A 263 -35.75 -0.04 -8.88
N HIS A 264 -35.27 0.77 -9.80
CA HIS A 264 -36.01 1.88 -10.38
C HIS A 264 -36.00 1.73 -11.90
N VAL A 265 -37.18 1.53 -12.44
CA VAL A 265 -37.43 1.53 -13.88
C VAL A 265 -38.14 2.81 -14.20
N LYS A 266 -37.64 3.56 -15.19
CA LYS A 266 -38.41 4.68 -15.74
C LYS A 266 -39.74 4.11 -16.22
N LYS A 267 -40.86 4.49 -15.59
CA LYS A 267 -42.18 4.28 -16.18
C LYS A 267 -42.18 5.08 -17.47
N THR A 268 -41.88 4.42 -18.58
CA THR A 268 -42.24 4.95 -19.89
C THR A 268 -43.75 5.09 -19.80
N THR A 269 -44.24 6.30 -19.56
CA THR A 269 -45.65 6.60 -19.69
C THR A 269 -46.03 6.03 -21.03
N VAL A 270 -46.86 4.99 -20.96
CA VAL A 270 -47.29 4.19 -22.10
C VAL A 270 -48.08 5.16 -22.97
N SER A 271 -47.37 5.88 -23.84
CA SER A 271 -47.98 6.69 -24.88
C SER A 271 -48.74 5.79 -25.85
N TYR A 272 -48.62 4.46 -25.74
CA TYR A 272 -49.51 3.49 -26.37
C TYR A 272 -50.96 3.55 -25.87
N LEU A 273 -51.24 3.91 -24.60
CA LEU A 273 -52.61 4.00 -24.10
C LEU A 273 -53.30 5.29 -24.56
N LEU A 274 -52.56 6.38 -24.69
CA LEU A 274 -53.04 7.60 -25.35
C LEU A 274 -53.08 7.45 -26.88
N PHE A 275 -52.19 6.69 -27.51
CA PHE A 275 -52.25 6.41 -28.95
C PHE A 275 -53.42 5.46 -29.31
N GLU A 276 -53.67 4.43 -28.49
CA GLU A 276 -54.84 3.55 -28.61
C GLU A 276 -56.15 4.29 -28.29
N LEU A 277 -56.21 5.16 -27.26
CA LEU A 277 -57.41 5.96 -26.99
C LEU A 277 -57.65 7.05 -28.04
N THR A 278 -56.60 7.60 -28.66
CA THR A 278 -56.74 8.59 -29.74
C THR A 278 -57.11 7.92 -31.06
N LEU A 279 -56.62 6.70 -31.33
CA LEU A 279 -57.03 5.88 -32.47
C LEU A 279 -58.43 5.27 -32.29
N TRP A 280 -58.82 4.92 -31.06
CA TRP A 280 -60.18 4.47 -30.74
C TRP A 280 -61.20 5.61 -30.83
N ARG A 281 -60.85 6.81 -30.36
CA ARG A 281 -61.70 8.01 -30.49
C ARG A 281 -61.83 8.55 -31.92
N ASN A 282 -60.90 8.21 -32.82
CA ASN A 282 -61.02 8.48 -34.26
C ASN A 282 -61.74 7.36 -35.04
N ARG A 283 -61.97 6.20 -34.42
CA ARG A 283 -62.67 5.06 -35.04
C ARG A 283 -64.18 5.27 -35.17
N GLU A 284 -64.75 6.26 -34.49
CA GLU A 284 -66.17 6.61 -34.59
C GLU A 284 -66.50 7.65 -35.68
N ARG A 285 -65.52 8.20 -36.40
CA ARG A 285 -65.77 9.26 -37.41
C ARG A 285 -65.57 8.89 -38.88
N THR A 286 -64.95 7.75 -39.20
CA THR A 286 -64.76 7.35 -40.60
C THR A 286 -65.04 5.86 -40.76
N GLY A 287 -66.28 5.54 -41.13
CA GLY A 287 -66.74 4.18 -41.40
C GLY A 287 -66.16 3.62 -42.69
N ILE A 288 -64.92 3.12 -42.66
CA ILE A 288 -64.32 2.35 -43.74
C ILE A 288 -63.69 1.09 -43.16
N VAL A 289 -64.22 -0.06 -43.58
CA VAL A 289 -63.77 -1.40 -43.23
C VAL A 289 -62.73 -1.85 -44.25
N LEU A 290 -61.48 -2.05 -43.80
CA LEU A 290 -60.53 -2.96 -44.45
C LEU A 290 -59.70 -3.66 -43.37
N TYR A 291 -59.99 -4.95 -43.21
CA TYR A 291 -59.39 -5.85 -42.22
C TYR A 291 -57.95 -6.27 -42.63
N PRO A 292 -57.14 -6.75 -41.67
CA PRO A 292 -55.68 -6.74 -41.72
C PRO A 292 -55.09 -8.09 -42.11
N ILE A 293 -54.20 -8.09 -43.11
CA ILE A 293 -53.29 -9.21 -43.41
C ILE A 293 -51.89 -8.99 -42.79
N LEU A 294 -51.58 -7.78 -42.30
CA LEU A 294 -50.21 -7.44 -41.88
C LEU A 294 -49.92 -7.51 -40.37
N VAL A 295 -50.92 -7.68 -39.51
CA VAL A 295 -50.70 -7.70 -38.04
C VAL A 295 -50.51 -9.13 -37.48
N LYS A 296 -50.94 -10.17 -38.21
CA LYS A 296 -50.76 -11.58 -37.80
C LYS A 296 -49.36 -12.15 -38.07
N CYS A 297 -48.55 -11.51 -38.92
CA CYS A 297 -47.21 -11.99 -39.24
C CYS A 297 -46.13 -11.48 -38.26
N TRP A 298 -46.39 -10.38 -37.54
CA TRP A 298 -45.39 -9.76 -36.66
C TRP A 298 -45.43 -10.30 -35.22
N LEU A 299 -46.57 -10.84 -34.76
CA LEU A 299 -46.72 -11.32 -33.38
C LEU A 299 -46.29 -12.78 -33.14
N SER A 300 -45.88 -13.53 -34.16
CA SER A 300 -45.57 -14.97 -34.01
C SER A 300 -44.09 -15.31 -33.83
N GLN A 301 -43.19 -14.33 -33.71
CA GLN A 301 -41.73 -14.56 -33.61
C GLN A 301 -41.10 -14.24 -32.25
N LEU A 302 -41.87 -13.90 -31.21
CA LEU A 302 -41.31 -13.43 -29.92
C LEU A 302 -41.69 -14.23 -28.66
N ILE A 303 -41.98 -15.55 -28.77
CA ILE A 303 -42.13 -16.43 -27.60
C ILE A 303 -41.43 -17.80 -27.86
N ASN A 304 -40.29 -17.98 -27.17
CA ASN A 304 -39.31 -19.11 -27.03
C ASN A 304 -39.89 -20.54 -26.81
N PRO A 305 -39.13 -21.69 -26.65
CA PRO A 305 -37.66 -21.97 -26.66
C PRO A 305 -37.19 -23.39 -27.21
N HIS A 306 -35.87 -23.63 -27.24
CA HIS A 306 -35.10 -24.92 -27.11
C HIS A 306 -35.53 -26.25 -27.81
N LYS A 307 -34.69 -26.77 -28.75
CA LYS A 307 -33.96 -28.08 -28.67
C LYS A 307 -33.21 -28.47 -29.96
N GLN A 308 -31.93 -28.81 -29.78
CA GLN A 308 -31.04 -29.83 -30.42
C GLN A 308 -31.35 -30.40 -31.84
N TYR A 309 -30.33 -30.49 -32.73
CA TYR A 309 -29.51 -31.70 -32.96
C TYR A 309 -28.47 -31.54 -34.12
N LYS A 310 -27.24 -31.98 -33.79
CA LYS A 310 -26.14 -32.61 -34.56
C LYS A 310 -25.97 -32.51 -36.10
N SER A 311 -24.70 -32.28 -36.47
CA SER A 311 -23.85 -33.03 -37.44
C SER A 311 -24.30 -33.23 -38.88
N VAL A 312 -23.54 -32.63 -39.83
CA VAL A 312 -23.19 -33.28 -41.11
C VAL A 312 -21.72 -33.00 -41.45
N HIS A 313 -21.04 -34.07 -41.86
CA HIS A 313 -19.64 -34.13 -42.29
C HIS A 313 -19.45 -33.73 -43.76
N THR A 314 -18.28 -33.16 -44.03
CA THR A 314 -17.41 -33.28 -45.23
C THR A 314 -17.95 -32.93 -46.63
N ARG A 315 -17.27 -31.98 -47.31
CA ARG A 315 -16.14 -32.31 -48.20
C ARG A 315 -15.34 -31.07 -48.64
N SER A 316 -14.05 -31.35 -48.82
CA SER A 316 -12.93 -30.56 -49.29
C SER A 316 -13.15 -29.77 -50.58
N LEU A 317 -12.44 -28.65 -50.72
CA LEU A 317 -11.64 -28.34 -51.91
C LEU A 317 -10.48 -27.40 -51.52
N SER A 318 -9.27 -27.86 -51.79
CA SER A 318 -8.02 -27.11 -51.75
C SER A 318 -7.87 -26.23 -52.99
N LEU A 319 -7.28 -25.04 -52.87
CA LEU A 319 -6.02 -24.72 -53.57
C LEU A 319 -5.39 -23.44 -53.00
N ALA A 320 -4.07 -23.43 -53.04
CA ALA A 320 -3.15 -22.45 -52.48
C ALA A 320 -3.09 -21.11 -53.24
N ALA A 321 -2.67 -20.04 -52.57
CA ALA A 321 -1.31 -19.48 -52.69
C ALA A 321 -1.21 -17.98 -52.32
N HIS A 322 -0.21 -17.70 -51.47
CA HIS A 322 0.65 -16.50 -51.43
C HIS A 322 0.07 -15.17 -50.90
N ARG A 323 0.78 -14.32 -50.13
CA ARG A 323 2.05 -14.34 -49.35
C ARG A 323 2.21 -12.90 -48.79
N ARG A 324 2.95 -12.77 -47.67
CA ARG A 324 3.59 -11.57 -47.09
C ARG A 324 2.70 -10.65 -46.23
N TYR A 325 3.14 -10.11 -45.09
CA TYR A 325 4.40 -10.20 -44.31
C TYR A 325 4.04 -9.65 -42.93
N ASP A 326 4.45 -10.32 -41.85
CA ASP A 326 4.41 -9.81 -40.48
C ASP A 326 5.74 -10.25 -39.85
N ASP A 327 6.50 -9.29 -39.34
CA ASP A 327 7.79 -9.41 -38.64
C ASP A 327 7.85 -8.14 -37.79
N THR A 328 8.25 -8.07 -36.52
CA THR A 328 9.07 -8.89 -35.61
C THR A 328 9.11 -8.06 -34.29
N TRP A 329 9.33 -8.52 -33.06
CA TRP A 329 10.44 -9.31 -32.52
C TRP A 329 10.08 -9.76 -31.10
N LYS A 330 10.18 -11.07 -30.82
CA LYS A 330 10.50 -11.61 -29.49
C LYS A 330 11.34 -12.88 -29.63
N ASP A 331 12.34 -12.94 -28.77
CA ASP A 331 13.10 -14.08 -28.27
C ASP A 331 14.07 -14.81 -29.21
N SER A 332 15.32 -14.83 -28.75
CA SER A 332 16.18 -16.00 -28.66
C SER A 332 17.27 -15.62 -27.65
N SER A 333 17.66 -16.44 -26.68
CA SER A 333 18.00 -17.85 -26.86
C SER A 333 18.15 -18.57 -25.51
N SER A 334 17.52 -19.73 -25.39
CA SER A 334 17.99 -20.83 -24.55
C SER A 334 17.79 -22.15 -25.29
N SER A 335 18.81 -23.00 -25.24
CA SER A 335 18.86 -24.45 -25.46
C SER A 335 19.65 -24.90 -26.68
N LEU A 336 20.85 -25.42 -26.44
CA LEU A 336 21.40 -26.58 -27.17
C LEU A 336 22.26 -27.41 -26.22
N LEU A 337 21.73 -28.57 -25.82
CA LEU A 337 22.48 -29.73 -25.36
C LEU A 337 22.61 -30.68 -26.57
N GLY A 338 23.82 -31.04 -26.93
CA GLY A 338 24.14 -32.01 -27.98
C GLY A 338 25.55 -32.56 -27.78
N ARG A 339 25.63 -33.87 -27.59
CA ARG A 339 26.82 -34.71 -27.39
C ARG A 339 27.70 -34.80 -28.66
N SER A 340 29.02 -34.78 -28.49
CA SER A 340 29.97 -35.53 -29.33
C SER A 340 31.25 -35.84 -28.55
N GLU A 341 31.67 -37.11 -28.56
CA GLU A 341 32.93 -37.63 -28.02
C GLU A 341 34.10 -37.40 -29.00
N ASP A 342 35.32 -37.63 -28.48
CA ASP A 342 36.64 -37.73 -29.14
C ASP A 342 37.38 -36.44 -29.55
N CYS A 343 38.34 -36.02 -28.69
CA CYS A 343 39.77 -36.12 -29.00
C CYS A 343 40.62 -35.76 -27.77
N ALA A 344 41.40 -36.74 -27.29
CA ALA A 344 42.44 -36.55 -26.30
C ALA A 344 43.69 -35.97 -26.96
N SER A 345 44.32 -34.97 -26.34
CA SER A 345 45.75 -34.95 -25.96
C SER A 345 46.34 -33.54 -25.87
N GLN A 346 47.17 -33.37 -24.82
CA GLN A 346 48.24 -32.37 -24.66
C GLN A 346 47.86 -30.91 -24.32
N CYS A 347 47.86 -30.60 -23.02
CA CYS A 347 48.92 -29.83 -22.35
C CYS A 347 48.45 -29.32 -20.97
N GLN A 348 49.03 -29.84 -19.89
CA GLN A 348 49.16 -29.16 -18.59
C GLN A 348 50.62 -28.69 -18.42
N PRO A 349 50.89 -27.65 -17.63
CA PRO A 349 51.34 -27.95 -16.26
C PRO A 349 50.85 -26.99 -15.15
N ASN A 350 50.66 -27.61 -13.97
CA ASN A 350 51.02 -27.18 -12.62
C ASN A 350 50.40 -25.92 -11.97
N LEU A 351 49.36 -26.13 -11.16
CA LEU A 351 49.20 -25.46 -9.86
C LEU A 351 48.70 -26.48 -8.81
N ARG A 352 49.46 -26.62 -7.71
CA ARG A 352 49.19 -27.53 -6.58
C ARG A 352 47.95 -27.06 -5.78
N PRO A 353 47.10 -27.97 -5.28
CA PRO A 353 46.05 -27.60 -4.34
C PRO A 353 46.62 -27.46 -2.93
N SER A 354 46.64 -26.24 -2.39
CA SER A 354 46.93 -26.02 -0.96
C SER A 354 45.71 -26.37 -0.11
N ALA A 355 45.97 -27.17 0.93
CA ALA A 355 45.03 -27.78 1.84
C ALA A 355 43.96 -26.84 2.42
N ARG A 356 42.72 -27.34 2.50
CA ARG A 356 41.68 -26.85 3.42
C ARG A 356 42.26 -26.89 4.84
N ARG A 357 42.50 -25.72 5.43
CA ARG A 357 42.77 -25.60 6.87
C ARG A 357 41.44 -25.64 7.60
N ASN A 358 41.22 -26.73 8.35
CA ASN A 358 40.22 -26.77 9.41
C ASN A 358 40.65 -25.79 10.50
N PHE A 359 39.81 -24.79 10.80
CA PHE A 359 40.03 -23.93 11.96
C PHE A 359 39.67 -24.70 13.23
N SER A 360 40.68 -24.92 14.07
CA SER A 360 40.52 -25.35 15.46
C SER A 360 39.95 -24.16 16.25
N ALA A 361 38.79 -24.36 16.88
CA ALA A 361 38.21 -23.41 17.80
C ALA A 361 39.01 -23.39 19.10
N THR A 362 39.53 -22.22 19.47
CA THR A 362 40.13 -21.95 20.77
C THR A 362 39.03 -21.87 21.81
N THR A 363 39.07 -22.75 22.81
CA THR A 363 38.17 -22.76 23.97
C THR A 363 38.45 -21.58 24.89
N ALA A 364 37.61 -20.55 24.86
CA ALA A 364 37.38 -19.64 25.97
C ALA A 364 36.02 -19.98 26.59
N ALA A 365 35.98 -20.15 27.92
CA ALA A 365 34.77 -20.55 28.63
C ALA A 365 33.69 -19.45 28.51
N PRO A 366 32.47 -19.78 28.02
CA PRO A 366 31.40 -18.80 27.93
C PRO A 366 30.77 -18.56 29.31
N SER A 367 30.45 -17.31 29.60
CA SER A 367 29.70 -16.90 30.79
C SER A 367 28.32 -17.57 30.81
N GLY A 368 27.85 -17.99 32.00
CA GLY A 368 26.68 -18.88 32.20
C GLY A 368 25.33 -18.40 31.63
N ILE A 369 25.24 -17.16 31.14
CA ILE A 369 24.07 -16.62 30.44
C ILE A 369 23.97 -17.20 29.01
N LEU A 370 25.10 -17.55 28.38
CA LEU A 370 25.20 -17.99 26.97
C LEU A 370 24.66 -19.40 26.70
N ASN A 371 24.74 -20.34 27.65
CA ASN A 371 24.13 -21.66 27.48
C ASN A 371 22.59 -21.60 27.41
N SER A 372 21.98 -20.50 27.87
CA SER A 372 20.53 -20.30 27.79
C SER A 372 20.06 -19.75 26.44
N LEU A 373 20.97 -19.08 25.69
CA LEU A 373 20.67 -18.42 24.41
C LEU A 373 20.93 -19.32 23.20
N ALA A 374 21.96 -20.17 23.23
CA ALA A 374 22.33 -21.01 22.08
C ALA A 374 21.51 -22.33 21.94
N SER A 375 20.72 -22.72 22.95
CA SER A 375 20.06 -24.04 22.99
C SER A 375 18.58 -24.06 22.60
N ARG A 376 17.97 -22.93 22.25
CA ARG A 376 16.52 -22.84 22.01
C ARG A 376 16.21 -22.55 20.54
N LYS A 377 16.02 -23.61 19.75
CA LYS A 377 15.48 -23.52 18.38
C LYS A 377 13.95 -23.43 18.40
N GLY A 378 13.39 -22.38 17.80
CA GLY A 378 12.05 -22.33 17.21
C GLY A 378 10.89 -21.87 18.11
N GLY A 379 11.12 -21.03 19.13
CA GLY A 379 10.06 -20.58 20.04
C GLY A 379 9.84 -19.07 20.08
N ALA A 380 8.68 -18.60 20.58
CA ALA A 380 8.37 -17.16 20.76
C ALA A 380 9.41 -16.39 21.60
N ALA A 381 10.14 -17.08 22.48
CA ALA A 381 11.26 -16.52 23.22
C ALA A 381 12.47 -16.17 22.33
N GLU A 382 12.70 -16.90 21.24
CA GLU A 382 13.77 -16.62 20.26
C GLU A 382 13.48 -15.34 19.48
N THR A 383 12.21 -15.08 19.14
CA THR A 383 11.79 -13.83 18.48
C THR A 383 11.97 -12.61 19.38
N TYR A 384 11.61 -12.71 20.67
CA TYR A 384 11.77 -11.60 21.62
C TYR A 384 13.25 -11.27 21.90
N VAL A 385 14.07 -12.32 22.04
CA VAL A 385 15.53 -12.17 22.19
C VAL A 385 16.15 -11.57 20.91
N SER A 386 15.71 -12.02 19.73
CA SER A 386 16.17 -11.48 18.45
C SER A 386 15.78 -10.02 18.25
N TYR A 387 14.60 -9.61 18.72
CA TYR A 387 14.15 -8.21 18.67
C TYR A 387 15.04 -7.29 19.51
N GLY A 388 15.28 -7.63 20.79
CA GLY A 388 16.16 -6.85 21.66
C GLY A 388 17.63 -6.84 21.19
N PHE A 389 18.10 -7.97 20.65
CA PHE A 389 19.42 -8.08 20.04
C PHE A 389 19.56 -7.14 18.83
N THR A 390 18.61 -7.17 17.91
CA THR A 390 18.62 -6.31 16.72
C THR A 390 18.42 -4.84 17.03
N GLN A 391 17.72 -4.52 18.13
CA GLN A 391 17.56 -3.14 18.58
C GLN A 391 18.92 -2.52 18.92
N LYS A 392 19.74 -3.21 19.72
CA LYS A 392 21.09 -2.75 20.07
C LYS A 392 22.00 -2.59 18.85
N LEU A 393 21.92 -3.54 17.92
CA LEU A 393 22.65 -3.45 16.65
C LEU A 393 22.22 -2.22 15.84
N TYR A 394 20.91 -1.95 15.77
CA TYR A 394 20.37 -0.79 15.08
C TYR A 394 20.80 0.53 15.73
N GLU A 395 20.71 0.63 17.06
CA GLU A 395 21.11 1.84 17.81
C GLU A 395 22.56 2.24 17.52
N ALA A 396 23.46 1.27 17.36
CA ALA A 396 24.82 1.56 16.99
C ALA A 396 25.03 1.87 15.50
N CYS A 397 24.14 1.40 14.60
CA CYS A 397 24.15 1.82 13.20
C CYS A 397 23.72 3.29 13.05
N SER A 398 22.77 3.75 13.86
CA SER A 398 22.19 5.10 13.74
C SER A 398 22.97 6.17 14.52
N SER A 399 23.64 5.78 15.61
CA SER A 399 24.41 6.68 16.48
C SER A 399 25.51 7.52 15.79
N PRO A 400 26.33 6.99 14.86
CA PRO A 400 27.47 7.75 14.31
C PRO A 400 27.11 9.00 13.50
N ALA A 401 25.88 9.06 12.96
CA ALA A 401 25.37 10.20 12.21
C ALA A 401 24.15 10.81 12.92
N ASP A 402 24.02 10.65 14.23
CA ASP A 402 22.95 11.32 14.96
C ASP A 402 23.09 12.84 14.90
N TYR A 403 21.97 13.55 14.92
CA TYR A 403 21.91 15.00 14.85
C TYR A 403 20.74 15.53 15.67
N ARG A 404 20.81 16.80 16.03
CA ARG A 404 19.79 17.49 16.81
C ARG A 404 19.41 18.79 16.13
N ILE A 405 18.21 19.30 16.41
CA ILE A 405 17.77 20.62 15.95
C ILE A 405 17.48 21.47 17.20
N PRO A 406 18.50 22.18 17.75
CA PRO A 406 18.35 22.96 18.98
C PRO A 406 17.24 24.01 18.94
N GLN A 407 16.91 24.52 17.75
CA GLN A 407 15.88 25.53 17.50
C GLN A 407 14.49 25.04 17.90
N LEU A 408 14.23 23.73 17.92
CA LEU A 408 12.96 23.16 18.38
C LEU A 408 12.67 23.44 19.86
N ALA A 409 13.71 23.65 20.68
CA ALA A 409 13.55 23.99 22.09
C ALA A 409 13.22 25.48 22.32
N GLN A 410 13.38 26.32 21.30
CA GLN A 410 13.14 27.77 21.38
C GLN A 410 11.78 28.11 20.76
N LYS A 411 10.90 28.77 21.53
CA LYS A 411 9.59 29.20 21.02
C LYS A 411 9.73 30.18 19.86
N GLY A 412 9.26 29.79 18.68
CA GLY A 412 9.19 30.65 17.49
C GLY A 412 10.50 30.77 16.70
N ALA A 413 11.53 29.96 17.00
CA ALA A 413 12.75 29.92 16.20
C ALA A 413 12.50 29.19 14.86
N GLU A 414 12.90 29.80 13.75
CA GLU A 414 12.89 29.15 12.45
C GLU A 414 14.00 28.10 12.37
N ILE A 415 13.67 26.93 11.82
CA ILE A 415 14.65 25.87 11.59
C ILE A 415 15.46 26.25 10.35
N PRO A 416 16.81 26.32 10.44
CA PRO A 416 17.65 26.57 9.27
C PRO A 416 17.40 25.53 8.19
N LYS A 417 17.39 25.95 6.93
CA LYS A 417 17.19 25.05 5.78
C LYS A 417 18.38 25.10 4.84
N THR A 418 18.68 23.98 4.21
CA THR A 418 19.65 23.91 3.10
C THR A 418 19.08 24.59 1.86
N ALA A 419 19.93 24.83 0.84
CA ALA A 419 19.49 25.39 -0.45
C ALA A 419 18.42 24.52 -1.15
N SER A 420 18.37 23.21 -0.86
CA SER A 420 17.36 22.29 -1.36
C SER A 420 16.09 22.23 -0.48
N GLY A 421 16.00 23.04 0.57
CA GLY A 421 14.85 23.13 1.47
C GLY A 421 14.79 22.08 2.59
N GLU A 422 15.86 21.33 2.82
CA GLU A 422 15.94 20.32 3.90
C GLU A 422 16.26 21.01 5.23
N ASP A 423 15.64 20.56 6.32
CA ASP A 423 15.95 21.09 7.65
C ASP A 423 17.39 20.70 8.07
N LEU A 424 18.13 21.70 8.51
CA LEU A 424 19.54 21.61 8.89
C LEU A 424 19.67 21.65 10.41
N GLY A 425 20.24 20.59 10.97
CA GLY A 425 20.51 20.45 12.40
C GLY A 425 21.96 20.75 12.78
N VAL A 426 22.37 20.18 13.91
CA VAL A 426 23.73 20.15 14.42
C VAL A 426 24.08 18.70 14.69
N GLY A 427 25.14 18.22 14.05
CA GLY A 427 25.66 16.87 14.20
C GLY A 427 27.09 16.89 14.73
N GLU A 428 27.50 15.82 15.40
CA GLU A 428 28.86 15.62 15.89
C GLU A 428 29.51 14.39 15.24
N GLY A 429 30.84 14.38 15.18
CA GLY A 429 31.60 13.26 14.63
C GLY A 429 32.12 13.51 13.22
N TRP A 430 32.83 12.51 12.72
CA TRP A 430 33.65 12.64 11.51
C TRP A 430 32.84 12.73 10.21
N TRP A 431 31.64 12.13 10.19
CA TRP A 431 30.71 12.26 9.07
C TRP A 431 30.37 13.73 8.78
N TYR A 432 30.29 14.57 9.81
CA TYR A 432 29.99 15.99 9.67
C TYR A 432 31.25 16.85 9.60
N LYS A 433 32.23 16.60 10.49
CA LYS A 433 33.43 17.46 10.61
C LYS A 433 34.50 17.20 9.55
N ASP A 434 34.75 15.94 9.22
CA ASP A 434 35.88 15.53 8.35
C ASP A 434 35.46 15.28 6.89
N LEU A 435 34.19 14.93 6.69
CA LEU A 435 33.58 14.70 5.37
C LEU A 435 32.65 15.82 4.90
N ASP A 436 32.45 16.86 5.72
CA ASP A 436 31.66 18.05 5.36
C ASP A 436 30.22 17.76 4.91
N LEU A 437 29.61 16.71 5.46
CA LEU A 437 28.21 16.37 5.19
C LEU A 437 27.28 17.28 6.01
N PRO A 438 26.15 17.73 5.45
CA PRO A 438 25.20 18.53 6.20
C PRO A 438 24.41 17.64 7.19
N PRO A 439 24.23 18.02 8.46
CA PRO A 439 23.42 17.29 9.45
C PRO A 439 21.92 17.39 9.14
N THR A 440 21.46 16.55 8.22
CA THR A 440 20.07 16.48 7.76
C THR A 440 19.50 15.08 7.95
N PHE A 441 18.17 14.96 7.87
CA PHE A 441 17.49 13.67 7.84
C PHE A 441 18.02 12.75 6.73
N SER A 442 18.27 13.30 5.54
CA SER A 442 18.77 12.53 4.40
C SER A 442 20.17 11.98 4.67
N THR A 443 21.07 12.79 5.23
CA THR A 443 22.42 12.35 5.59
C THR A 443 22.38 11.24 6.63
N TRP A 444 21.60 11.44 7.70
CA TRP A 444 21.40 10.44 8.74
C TRP A 444 20.85 9.13 8.16
N SER A 445 19.83 9.18 7.31
CA SER A 445 19.24 7.95 6.74
C SER A 445 20.22 7.18 5.87
N GLN A 446 21.01 7.87 5.04
CA GLN A 446 21.95 7.24 4.12
C GLN A 446 23.17 6.65 4.84
N VAL A 447 23.69 7.35 5.86
CA VAL A 447 24.78 6.82 6.71
C VAL A 447 24.26 5.64 7.55
N THR A 448 23.04 5.72 8.09
CA THR A 448 22.43 4.60 8.81
C THR A 448 22.23 3.38 7.90
N PHE A 449 21.77 3.57 6.66
CA PHE A 449 21.70 2.50 5.66
C PHE A 449 23.08 1.90 5.35
N LEU A 450 24.13 2.70 5.27
CA LEU A 450 25.48 2.17 5.09
C LEU A 450 25.86 1.21 6.24
N HIS A 451 25.67 1.60 7.50
CA HIS A 451 25.98 0.71 8.63
C HIS A 451 25.08 -0.53 8.70
N MET A 452 23.77 -0.36 8.46
CA MET A 452 22.82 -1.47 8.38
C MET A 452 23.21 -2.45 7.27
N TYR A 453 23.71 -1.95 6.14
CA TYR A 453 24.21 -2.77 5.05
C TYR A 453 25.43 -3.60 5.49
N LEU A 454 26.41 -2.98 6.14
CA LEU A 454 27.60 -3.68 6.64
C LEU A 454 27.22 -4.81 7.61
N LEU A 455 26.28 -4.56 8.53
CA LEU A 455 25.72 -5.62 9.39
C LEU A 455 25.00 -6.69 8.58
N THR A 456 24.18 -6.30 7.60
CA THR A 456 23.42 -7.24 6.78
C THR A 456 24.36 -8.19 6.03
N VAL A 457 25.49 -7.71 5.52
CA VAL A 457 26.53 -8.57 4.90
C VAL A 457 27.03 -9.62 5.90
N ARG A 458 27.33 -9.24 7.14
CA ARG A 458 27.76 -10.16 8.20
C ARG A 458 26.66 -11.13 8.65
N LEU A 459 25.43 -10.65 8.75
CA LEU A 459 24.26 -11.43 9.13
C LEU A 459 23.92 -12.48 8.06
N ARG A 460 24.15 -12.19 6.77
CA ARG A 460 23.99 -13.18 5.68
C ARG A 460 24.95 -14.37 5.77
N ALA A 461 26.05 -14.24 6.51
CA ALA A 461 27.00 -15.32 6.76
C ALA A 461 26.61 -16.23 7.95
N LEU A 462 25.49 -15.94 8.64
CA LEU A 462 24.99 -16.80 9.72
C LEU A 462 24.51 -18.16 9.16
N PRO A 463 24.64 -19.26 9.93
CA PRO A 463 24.34 -20.61 9.45
C PRO A 463 22.83 -20.85 9.24
N SER A 464 21.95 -20.07 9.88
CA SER A 464 20.50 -20.24 9.78
C SER A 464 19.87 -19.16 8.91
N ILE A 465 19.28 -19.57 7.79
CA ILE A 465 18.54 -18.67 6.88
C ILE A 465 17.34 -17.99 7.56
N GLU A 466 16.70 -18.67 8.51
CA GLU A 466 15.56 -18.13 9.26
C GLU A 466 16.02 -17.00 10.19
N SER A 467 17.16 -17.19 10.85
CA SER A 467 17.82 -16.15 11.63
C SER A 467 18.13 -14.94 10.75
N VAL A 468 18.72 -15.11 9.57
CA VAL A 468 19.00 -13.99 8.65
C VAL A 468 17.74 -13.20 8.30
N ARG A 469 16.64 -13.89 7.99
CA ARG A 469 15.35 -13.25 7.65
C ARG A 469 14.77 -12.47 8.83
N THR A 470 14.79 -13.05 10.02
CA THR A 470 14.28 -12.42 11.24
C THR A 470 15.11 -11.19 11.61
N HIS A 471 16.44 -11.31 11.61
CA HIS A 471 17.32 -10.18 11.91
C HIS A 471 17.19 -9.06 10.88
N SER A 472 17.11 -9.40 9.59
CA SER A 472 16.94 -8.41 8.51
C SER A 472 15.59 -7.69 8.62
N ARG A 473 14.52 -8.40 8.99
CA ARG A 473 13.20 -7.79 9.21
C ARG A 473 13.25 -6.80 10.36
N HIS A 474 13.71 -7.23 11.53
CA HIS A 474 13.75 -6.37 12.71
C HIS A 474 14.68 -5.16 12.53
N LEU A 475 15.81 -5.30 11.86
CA LEU A 475 16.71 -4.16 11.59
C LEU A 475 16.01 -3.06 10.77
N VAL A 476 15.19 -3.44 9.78
CA VAL A 476 14.39 -2.50 8.99
C VAL A 476 13.21 -1.94 9.78
N ASP A 477 12.58 -2.75 10.64
CA ASP A 477 11.50 -2.29 11.52
C ASP A 477 12.00 -1.22 12.49
N HIS A 478 13.15 -1.45 13.16
CA HIS A 478 13.80 -0.47 14.04
C HIS A 478 14.14 0.82 13.32
N PHE A 479 14.69 0.72 12.10
CA PHE A 479 14.92 1.90 11.26
C PHE A 479 13.64 2.67 10.96
N SER A 480 12.57 1.97 10.59
CA SER A 480 11.31 2.58 10.19
C SER A 480 10.66 3.33 11.37
N LEU A 481 10.65 2.73 12.55
CA LEU A 481 10.14 3.35 13.77
C LEU A 481 10.93 4.62 14.13
N ASN A 482 12.25 4.54 14.07
CA ASN A 482 13.11 5.66 14.46
C ASN A 482 13.16 6.77 13.39
N ALA A 483 12.96 6.42 12.12
CA ALA A 483 12.73 7.38 11.04
C ALA A 483 11.38 8.09 11.20
N GLU A 484 10.31 7.35 11.53
CA GLU A 484 8.98 7.94 11.79
C GLU A 484 9.04 8.92 12.96
N GLU A 485 9.65 8.52 14.07
CA GLU A 485 9.84 9.36 15.24
C GLU A 485 10.60 10.64 14.90
N ARG A 486 11.71 10.55 14.16
CA ARG A 486 12.46 11.75 13.72
C ARG A 486 11.64 12.65 12.80
N MET A 487 10.88 12.09 11.86
CA MET A 487 9.98 12.88 11.01
C MET A 487 8.93 13.63 11.83
N ALA A 488 8.36 12.98 12.85
CA ALA A 488 7.36 13.59 13.71
C ALA A 488 7.97 14.66 14.65
N THR A 489 9.10 14.35 15.28
CA THR A 489 9.68 15.17 16.37
C THR A 489 10.64 16.25 15.88
N LEU A 490 11.54 15.91 14.95
CA LEU A 490 12.58 16.83 14.47
C LEU A 490 12.11 17.69 13.29
N HIS A 491 11.26 17.13 12.43
CA HIS A 491 10.81 17.79 11.18
C HIS A 491 9.36 18.26 11.23
N ASN A 492 8.68 18.09 12.37
CA ASN A 492 7.30 18.50 12.58
C ASN A 492 6.32 17.96 11.51
N ILE A 493 6.61 16.78 10.95
CA ILE A 493 5.74 16.09 9.99
C ILE A 493 4.66 15.35 10.78
N SER A 494 3.66 16.09 11.22
CA SER A 494 2.55 15.57 12.05
C SER A 494 1.63 14.61 11.29
N SER A 495 1.53 14.76 9.97
CA SER A 495 0.68 13.89 9.12
C SER A 495 1.25 12.48 8.98
N ARG A 496 0.59 11.49 9.58
CA ARG A 496 0.92 10.05 9.46
C ARG A 496 0.93 9.57 8.01
N SER A 497 0.01 10.05 7.18
CA SER A 497 -0.03 9.71 5.74
C SER A 497 1.23 10.17 5.01
N ILE A 498 1.70 11.39 5.29
CA ILE A 498 2.95 11.92 4.72
C ILE A 498 4.14 11.11 5.23
N ARG A 499 4.22 10.83 6.54
CA ARG A 499 5.28 9.97 7.10
C ARG A 499 5.29 8.59 6.46
N ASN A 500 4.13 7.95 6.30
CA ASN A 500 3.99 6.65 5.64
C ASN A 500 4.44 6.67 4.18
N LYS A 501 4.20 7.77 3.46
CA LYS A 501 4.74 7.95 2.10
C LYS A 501 6.27 8.02 2.13
N TYR A 502 6.86 8.84 3.00
CA TYR A 502 8.32 8.91 3.17
C TYR A 502 8.93 7.57 3.60
N LEU A 503 8.31 6.82 4.51
CA LEU A 503 8.77 5.49 4.90
C LEU A 503 8.79 4.51 3.71
N LYS A 504 7.78 4.56 2.83
CA LYS A 504 7.77 3.76 1.59
C LYS A 504 8.90 4.17 0.66
N ASP A 505 9.16 5.47 0.51
CA ASP A 505 10.26 5.97 -0.32
C ASP A 505 11.62 5.55 0.25
N LEU A 506 11.82 5.66 1.57
CA LEU A 506 13.01 5.18 2.28
C LEU A 506 13.20 3.67 2.14
N PHE A 507 12.13 2.88 2.19
CA PHE A 507 12.22 1.44 2.00
C PHE A 507 12.67 1.07 0.58
N ILE A 508 12.22 1.81 -0.44
CA ILE A 508 12.69 1.65 -1.81
C ILE A 508 14.17 2.04 -1.91
N GLN A 509 14.58 3.15 -1.29
CA GLN A 509 15.98 3.59 -1.24
C GLN A 509 16.87 2.53 -0.58
N TRP A 510 16.45 1.96 0.57
CA TRP A 510 17.17 0.88 1.25
C TRP A 510 17.45 -0.30 0.32
N ARG A 511 16.45 -0.74 -0.46
CA ARG A 511 16.64 -1.84 -1.43
C ARG A 511 17.62 -1.46 -2.55
N GLY A 512 17.58 -0.20 -3.00
CA GLY A 512 18.55 0.34 -3.95
C GLY A 512 19.98 0.36 -3.39
N VAL A 513 20.13 0.79 -2.14
CA VAL A 513 21.41 0.79 -1.41
C VAL A 513 21.99 -0.61 -1.32
N VAL A 514 21.17 -1.60 -0.91
CA VAL A 514 21.60 -3.01 -0.83
C VAL A 514 22.13 -3.49 -2.18
N ALA A 515 21.38 -3.27 -3.27
CA ALA A 515 21.79 -3.71 -4.59
C ALA A 515 23.08 -3.00 -5.07
N ALA A 516 23.17 -1.69 -4.88
CA ALA A 516 24.32 -0.89 -5.31
C ALA A 516 25.60 -1.24 -4.56
N TYR A 517 25.53 -1.45 -3.24
CA TYR A 517 26.68 -1.85 -2.45
C TYR A 517 27.06 -3.31 -2.67
N ASP A 518 26.10 -4.22 -2.86
CA ASP A 518 26.40 -5.61 -3.24
C ASP A 518 27.14 -5.68 -4.57
N GLU A 519 26.72 -4.89 -5.57
CA GLU A 519 27.43 -4.74 -6.84
C GLU A 519 28.84 -4.16 -6.64
N GLY A 520 28.98 -3.12 -5.82
CA GLY A 520 30.25 -2.48 -5.51
C GLY A 520 31.25 -3.42 -4.83
N LEU A 521 30.81 -4.20 -3.84
CA LEU A 521 31.67 -5.16 -3.15
C LEU A 521 32.24 -6.22 -4.11
N VAL A 522 31.44 -6.67 -5.08
CA VAL A 522 31.82 -7.71 -6.05
C VAL A 522 32.69 -7.15 -7.19
N LYS A 523 32.34 -5.98 -7.74
CA LYS A 523 33.03 -5.42 -8.93
C LYS A 523 34.29 -4.62 -8.60
N GLY A 524 34.47 -4.22 -7.35
CA GLY A 524 35.68 -3.54 -6.87
C GLY A 524 35.46 -2.10 -6.42
N ASP A 525 36.51 -1.51 -5.85
CA ASP A 525 36.42 -0.27 -5.06
C ASP A 525 35.98 0.95 -5.86
N ALA A 526 36.27 1.01 -7.16
CA ALA A 526 35.78 2.10 -8.02
C ALA A 526 34.24 2.06 -8.15
N VAL A 527 33.65 0.87 -8.30
CA VAL A 527 32.19 0.70 -8.39
C VAL A 527 31.54 0.95 -7.03
N LEU A 528 32.18 0.50 -5.95
CA LEU A 528 31.73 0.79 -4.59
C LEU A 528 31.78 2.31 -4.29
N GLY A 529 32.86 3.00 -4.69
CA GLY A 529 32.98 4.45 -4.57
C GLY A 529 31.90 5.19 -5.34
N ALA A 530 31.57 4.76 -6.56
CA ALA A 530 30.44 5.31 -7.32
C ALA A 530 29.10 5.10 -6.60
N ALA A 531 28.88 3.94 -5.96
CA ALA A 531 27.68 3.69 -5.18
C ALA A 531 27.61 4.58 -3.92
N VAL A 532 28.73 4.73 -3.20
CA VAL A 532 28.85 5.63 -2.03
C VAL A 532 28.55 7.08 -2.43
N TRP A 533 29.14 7.56 -3.53
CA TRP A 533 28.92 8.90 -4.06
C TRP A 533 27.45 9.16 -4.42
N ARG A 534 26.78 8.21 -5.09
CA ARG A 534 25.36 8.35 -5.43
C ARG A 534 24.45 8.41 -4.22
N ASN A 535 24.74 7.63 -3.18
CA ASN A 535 23.87 7.50 -2.01
C ASN A 535 24.13 8.58 -0.95
N ILE A 536 25.39 8.80 -0.56
CA ILE A 536 25.75 9.74 0.51
C ILE A 536 25.83 11.18 -0.01
N TRP A 537 26.46 11.39 -1.17
CA TRP A 537 26.62 12.71 -1.79
C TRP A 537 25.56 13.03 -2.85
N LYS A 538 24.49 12.23 -2.95
CA LYS A 538 23.37 12.43 -3.89
C LYS A 538 23.81 12.60 -5.35
N ALA A 539 24.92 11.96 -5.74
CA ALA A 539 25.55 12.12 -7.06
C ALA A 539 25.94 13.57 -7.40
N SER A 540 26.21 14.40 -6.38
CA SER A 540 26.69 15.77 -6.54
C SER A 540 28.20 15.80 -6.71
N ALA A 541 28.69 16.55 -7.70
CA ALA A 541 30.12 16.84 -7.85
C ALA A 541 30.58 18.03 -6.98
N THR A 542 29.66 18.67 -6.27
CA THR A 542 29.94 19.83 -5.42
C THR A 542 29.47 19.60 -3.98
N THR A 543 30.21 20.17 -3.03
CA THR A 543 29.80 20.23 -1.62
C THR A 543 28.60 21.16 -1.44
N HIS A 544 28.03 21.19 -0.22
CA HIS A 544 26.87 22.04 0.09
C HIS A 544 27.20 23.55 0.00
N ASP A 545 28.48 23.91 0.14
CA ASP A 545 29.00 25.27 -0.02
C ASP A 545 29.36 25.62 -1.49
N GLY A 546 29.10 24.72 -2.43
CA GLY A 546 29.36 24.93 -3.85
C GLY A 546 30.82 24.75 -4.28
N GLN A 547 31.68 24.21 -3.41
CA GLN A 547 33.06 23.85 -3.77
C GLN A 547 33.11 22.50 -4.47
N GLU A 548 34.19 22.23 -5.21
CA GLU A 548 34.41 20.92 -5.83
C GLU A 548 34.57 19.83 -4.76
N LEU A 549 33.93 18.68 -4.95
CA LEU A 549 33.99 17.58 -4.01
C LEU A 549 35.41 16.99 -3.94
N ASP A 550 35.96 16.85 -2.73
CA ASP A 550 37.20 16.12 -2.49
C ASP A 550 36.95 14.61 -2.64
N TRP A 551 37.29 14.06 -3.81
CA TRP A 551 37.12 12.63 -4.12
C TRP A 551 37.85 11.69 -3.13
N SER A 552 38.84 12.18 -2.39
CA SER A 552 39.50 11.40 -1.34
C SER A 552 38.56 11.11 -0.14
N GLN A 553 37.52 11.91 0.06
CA GLN A 553 36.47 11.65 1.04
C GLN A 553 35.67 10.38 0.68
N ILE A 554 35.33 10.20 -0.61
CA ILE A 554 34.64 8.98 -1.08
C ILE A 554 35.55 7.76 -0.90
N ALA A 555 36.83 7.88 -1.26
CA ALA A 555 37.81 6.82 -1.04
C ALA A 555 37.96 6.46 0.45
N THR A 556 37.88 7.46 1.34
CA THR A 556 37.89 7.25 2.81
C THR A 556 36.70 6.41 3.26
N VAL A 557 35.49 6.69 2.75
CA VAL A 557 34.30 5.89 3.09
C VAL A 557 34.41 4.47 2.53
N VAL A 558 34.98 4.28 1.34
CA VAL A 558 35.24 2.95 0.78
C VAL A 558 36.22 2.16 1.65
N ALA A 559 37.33 2.78 2.05
CA ALA A 559 38.31 2.17 2.95
C ALA A 559 37.67 1.80 4.30
N TYR A 560 36.87 2.71 4.86
CA TYR A 560 36.07 2.48 6.06
C TYR A 560 35.15 1.26 5.91
N MET A 561 34.37 1.16 4.82
CA MET A 561 33.50 0.00 4.58
C MET A 561 34.28 -1.31 4.52
N ARG A 562 35.44 -1.33 3.85
CA ARG A 562 36.30 -2.52 3.75
C ARG A 562 36.85 -2.93 5.10
N ARG A 563 37.35 -1.97 5.90
CA ARG A 563 37.83 -2.23 7.26
C ARG A 563 36.72 -2.79 8.14
N VAL A 564 35.56 -2.14 8.17
CA VAL A 564 34.43 -2.57 9.02
C VAL A 564 33.94 -3.96 8.64
N LEU A 565 33.85 -4.30 7.35
CA LEU A 565 33.53 -5.67 6.93
C LEU A 565 34.57 -6.68 7.36
N SER A 566 35.86 -6.33 7.28
CA SER A 566 36.95 -7.18 7.75
C SER A 566 36.82 -7.45 9.25
N GLU A 567 36.62 -6.39 10.06
CA GLU A 567 36.43 -6.51 11.51
C GLU A 567 35.18 -7.32 11.86
N LEU A 568 34.04 -7.05 11.20
CA LEU A 568 32.79 -7.80 11.39
C LEU A 568 32.95 -9.29 11.06
N SER A 569 33.79 -9.63 10.07
CA SER A 569 34.01 -11.02 9.65
C SER A 569 34.75 -11.85 10.70
N GLU A 570 35.57 -11.20 11.54
CA GLU A 570 36.33 -11.85 12.61
C GLU A 570 35.51 -12.04 13.91
N MET A 571 34.34 -11.40 14.00
CA MET A 571 33.51 -11.43 15.19
C MET A 571 32.61 -12.67 15.26
N SER A 572 32.53 -13.27 16.46
CA SER A 572 31.54 -14.30 16.75
C SER A 572 30.12 -13.71 16.84
N GLU A 573 29.09 -14.53 16.67
CA GLU A 573 27.69 -14.08 16.75
C GLU A 573 27.36 -13.48 18.13
N ALA A 574 27.93 -14.04 19.19
CA ALA A 574 27.76 -13.57 20.56
C ALA A 574 28.45 -12.21 20.79
N ASP A 575 29.58 -11.98 20.11
CA ASP A 575 30.36 -10.75 20.26
C ASP A 575 29.83 -9.61 19.41
N LEU A 576 28.93 -9.87 18.44
CA LEU A 576 28.34 -8.83 17.58
C LEU A 576 27.71 -7.70 18.41
N VAL A 577 27.02 -8.00 19.52
CA VAL A 577 26.44 -6.96 20.38
C VAL A 577 27.52 -6.19 21.13
N PHE A 578 28.48 -6.90 21.71
CA PHE A 578 29.50 -6.29 22.57
C PHE A 578 30.55 -5.47 21.79
N GLY A 579 30.92 -5.90 20.58
CA GLY A 579 31.86 -5.14 19.75
C GLY A 579 31.23 -3.93 19.08
N VAL A 580 29.89 -3.91 18.96
CA VAL A 580 29.13 -2.79 18.41
C VAL A 580 28.92 -1.68 19.46
N GLU A 581 28.65 -2.05 20.72
CA GLU A 581 28.51 -1.08 21.85
C GLU A 581 29.85 -0.42 22.25
N GLY A 582 31.00 -1.00 21.86
CA GLY A 582 32.31 -0.58 22.33
C GLY A 582 32.51 -0.99 23.80
N ALA A 583 33.57 -1.71 24.12
CA ALA A 583 33.81 -2.16 25.49
C ALA A 583 33.98 -0.95 26.43
N GLY A 584 32.96 -0.63 27.21
CA GLY A 584 32.94 0.43 28.24
C GLY A 584 33.82 0.15 29.47
N GLY A 585 34.93 -0.56 29.29
CA GLY A 585 35.93 -0.87 30.31
C GLY A 585 37.29 -0.28 29.96
N LYS A 586 38.09 0.07 30.97
CA LYS A 586 39.42 0.69 30.87
C LYS A 586 40.31 0.02 29.81
N GLY A 587 40.30 0.58 28.59
CA GLY A 587 41.00 0.06 27.42
C GLY A 587 40.19 0.31 26.15
N LYS A 588 40.08 1.59 25.73
CA LYS A 588 39.29 2.06 24.57
C LYS A 588 39.60 1.25 23.30
N LYS A 589 38.73 0.32 22.93
CA LYS A 589 38.46 0.03 21.51
C LYS A 589 37.29 0.94 21.12
N SER A 590 37.45 1.72 20.05
CA SER A 590 36.35 2.50 19.46
C SER A 590 35.21 1.56 19.07
N SER A 591 33.96 2.05 19.07
CA SER A 591 32.85 1.34 18.43
C SER A 591 33.27 0.90 17.02
N ILE A 592 32.78 -0.26 16.55
CA ILE A 592 33.13 -0.79 15.23
C ILE A 592 32.82 0.18 14.08
N PHE A 593 31.76 0.98 14.24
CA PHE A 593 31.39 2.02 13.28
C PHE A 593 32.15 3.34 13.49
N GLY A 594 33.03 3.38 14.48
CA GLY A 594 33.90 4.50 14.77
C GLY A 594 34.95 4.71 13.69
N PHE A 595 35.39 5.96 13.59
CA PHE A 595 36.47 6.38 12.71
C PHE A 595 37.82 5.85 13.21
N HIS A 596 38.65 5.38 12.28
CA HIS A 596 40.03 5.00 12.56
C HIS A 596 40.98 5.71 11.59
N GLU A 597 42.13 6.18 12.06
CA GLU A 597 43.13 6.88 11.22
C GLU A 597 43.59 6.06 10.00
N ILE A 598 43.49 4.72 10.07
CA ILE A 598 43.84 3.86 8.94
C ILE A 598 42.94 4.09 7.73
N ASP A 599 41.70 4.55 7.94
CA ASP A 599 40.74 4.83 6.86
C ASP A 599 41.23 6.00 5.99
N LEU A 600 41.80 7.04 6.62
CA LEU A 600 42.44 8.15 5.90
C LEU A 600 43.69 7.71 5.17
N LYS A 601 44.55 6.93 5.84
CA LYS A 601 45.82 6.45 5.26
C LYS A 601 45.58 5.59 4.02
N LEU A 602 44.58 4.70 4.07
CA LEU A 602 44.18 3.86 2.93
C LEU A 602 43.59 4.69 1.78
N ALA A 603 42.97 5.83 2.08
CA ALA A 603 42.45 6.78 1.10
C ALA A 603 43.50 7.80 0.60
N GLY A 604 44.74 7.72 1.07
CA GLY A 604 45.82 8.65 0.70
C GLY A 604 45.71 10.04 1.34
N ARG A 605 44.88 10.20 2.39
CA ARG A 605 44.78 11.42 3.20
C ARG A 605 45.82 11.36 4.34
N LYS A 606 46.45 12.50 4.64
CA LYS A 606 47.47 12.61 5.69
C LYS A 606 46.86 12.91 7.05
#